data_AF-A0AAV0VBQ5-F1
#
_entry.id   AF-A0AAV0VBQ5-F1
#
_cell.length_a   1.000
_cell.length_b   1.000
_cell.length_c   1.000
_cell.angle_alpha   90.00
_cell.angle_beta   90.00
_cell.angle_gamma   90.00
#
_symmetry.space_group_name_H-M   'P 1'
#
loop_
_entity.id
_entity.type
_entity.pdbx_description
1 polymer ?
#
loop_
_entity_poly.entity_id
_entity_poly.type
_entity_poly.pdbx_seq_one_letter_code
_entity_poly.pdbx_strand_id
1 'polypeptide(L)'
;MRSFLAVALLLCVYMPHAIHASRFEFTLTSRSEECFLEKVDARASNNKVLYRFGILEPKSYDLVNVVVKNPSQREVMAWKSEQTNFGTATVRESGLYHLCFHKLKGASSKMTLFYSFDFISTGSRTLTLMPNTAATISKDAPTVLADARVEVATVDGQVTKMGILEFDLAGVSPSITHNKTRVKLLLTVDSIANGKFVDIVLALLPNHLQSSVTWETLGSYATGGYHDHVYDSAGTEIGSHVAYDITEIFESKLNDQTGTIAFSIHADGNSEAAVFGIYHASKDHFPQIVVEDVGLELMHEVAYFKESVFTLRGDMSFLKHRERLSRDAAESTNSRVKWMSLITNVVLVGIAFGQVVYIRSMLESGH
;
A
#
# COMPACT_ATOMS: atom_id res chain seq x y z
N MET A 1 14.88 -11.70 -58.10
CA MET A 1 15.68 -11.82 -56.86
C MET A 1 15.89 -10.51 -56.09
N ARG A 2 16.00 -9.33 -56.73
CA ARG A 2 16.21 -8.05 -56.01
C ARG A 2 15.00 -7.51 -55.23
N SER A 3 13.76 -7.72 -55.70
CA SER A 3 12.56 -7.25 -54.98
C SER A 3 12.20 -8.07 -53.74
N PHE A 4 12.54 -9.36 -53.68
CA PHE A 4 12.29 -10.19 -52.50
C PHE A 4 13.21 -9.81 -51.33
N LEU A 5 14.44 -9.37 -51.62
CA LEU A 5 15.38 -8.92 -50.60
C LEU A 5 14.94 -7.59 -49.95
N ALA A 6 14.35 -6.69 -50.74
CA ALA A 6 13.85 -5.40 -50.26
C ALA A 6 12.59 -5.54 -49.39
N VAL A 7 11.68 -6.46 -49.73
CA VAL A 7 10.47 -6.76 -48.93
C VAL A 7 10.84 -7.46 -47.61
N ALA A 8 11.83 -8.36 -47.62
CA ALA A 8 12.34 -8.99 -46.40
C ALA A 8 13.04 -7.99 -45.46
N LEU A 9 13.81 -7.04 -46.01
CA LEU A 9 14.42 -5.96 -45.22
C LEU A 9 13.39 -4.98 -44.64
N LEU A 10 12.31 -4.68 -45.37
CA LEU A 10 11.22 -3.85 -44.85
C LEU A 10 10.41 -4.56 -43.75
N LEU A 11 10.18 -5.87 -43.86
CA LEU A 11 9.51 -6.66 -42.82
C LEU A 11 10.34 -6.82 -41.54
N CYS A 12 11.68 -6.87 -41.64
CA CYS A 12 12.55 -6.93 -40.45
C CYS A 12 12.61 -5.60 -39.66
N VAL A 13 12.37 -4.45 -40.28
CA VAL A 13 12.30 -3.14 -39.59
C VAL A 13 10.98 -2.98 -38.82
N TYR A 14 9.94 -3.73 -39.18
CA TYR A 14 8.66 -3.82 -38.47
C TYR A 14 8.60 -5.01 -37.50
N MET A 15 9.73 -5.41 -36.90
CA MET A 15 9.64 -6.27 -35.71
C MET A 15 9.04 -5.44 -34.57
N PRO A 16 7.82 -5.72 -34.10
CA PRO A 16 7.31 -5.10 -32.90
C PRO A 16 8.29 -5.47 -31.80
N HIS A 17 8.94 -4.47 -31.21
CA HIS A 17 9.72 -4.70 -30.00
C HIS A 17 8.74 -5.30 -28.99
N ALA A 18 8.95 -6.58 -28.65
CA ALA A 18 8.23 -7.21 -27.58
C ALA A 18 8.65 -6.51 -26.29
N ILE A 19 7.89 -5.48 -25.91
CA ILE A 19 8.00 -4.87 -24.59
C ILE A 19 7.51 -5.95 -23.62
N HIS A 20 8.45 -6.70 -23.06
CA HIS A 20 8.18 -7.67 -22.01
C HIS A 20 7.68 -6.91 -20.78
N ALA A 21 6.36 -6.85 -20.60
CA ALA A 21 5.77 -6.53 -19.32
C ALA A 21 5.81 -7.81 -18.48
N SER A 22 6.58 -7.82 -17.39
CA SER A 22 6.59 -8.92 -16.42
C SER A 22 5.27 -8.92 -15.66
N ARG A 23 4.36 -9.79 -16.09
CA ARG A 23 3.11 -10.07 -15.40
C ARG A 23 3.10 -11.56 -15.11
N PHE A 24 2.90 -11.93 -13.84
CA PHE A 24 2.80 -13.32 -13.45
C PHE A 24 1.37 -13.80 -13.68
N GLU A 25 1.21 -14.99 -14.23
CA GLU A 25 -0.09 -15.61 -14.54
C GLU A 25 -0.14 -17.00 -13.92
N PHE A 26 -1.27 -17.32 -13.28
CA PHE A 26 -1.48 -18.60 -12.62
C PHE A 26 -2.96 -18.98 -12.59
N THR A 27 -3.27 -20.24 -12.28
CA THR A 27 -4.64 -20.76 -12.27
C THR A 27 -5.04 -21.30 -10.91
N LEU A 28 -6.05 -20.67 -10.30
CA LEU A 28 -6.68 -21.14 -9.05
C LEU A 28 -7.67 -22.27 -9.33
N THR A 29 -7.29 -23.48 -8.93
CA THR A 29 -8.16 -24.66 -8.99
C THR A 29 -8.85 -24.92 -7.65
N SER A 30 -8.10 -24.81 -6.55
CA SER A 30 -8.58 -24.97 -5.19
C SER A 30 -9.38 -23.76 -4.68
N ARG A 31 -10.12 -23.95 -3.58
CA ARG A 31 -10.69 -22.86 -2.77
C ARG A 31 -9.83 -22.55 -1.53
N SER A 32 -8.74 -23.27 -1.30
CA SER A 32 -7.75 -22.89 -0.29
C SER A 32 -7.11 -21.55 -0.66
N GLU A 33 -6.67 -20.80 0.34
CA GLU A 33 -5.82 -19.64 0.10
C GLU A 33 -4.52 -20.08 -0.57
N GLU A 34 -4.12 -19.39 -1.64
CA GLU A 34 -2.87 -19.63 -2.36
C GLU A 34 -2.05 -18.35 -2.31
N CYS A 35 -0.83 -18.42 -1.78
CA CYS A 35 0.02 -17.26 -1.55
C CYS A 35 1.33 -17.37 -2.32
N PHE A 36 1.75 -16.26 -2.92
CA PHE A 36 3.07 -16.09 -3.54
C PHE A 36 3.93 -15.15 -2.71
N LEU A 37 5.25 -15.27 -2.83
CA LEU A 37 6.20 -14.51 -2.02
C LEU A 37 7.04 -13.59 -2.91
N GLU A 38 7.05 -12.30 -2.62
CA GLU A 38 7.92 -11.32 -3.27
C GLU A 38 8.91 -10.75 -2.26
N LYS A 39 10.20 -10.73 -2.63
CA LYS A 39 11.23 -10.18 -1.76
C LYS A 39 11.33 -8.66 -1.97
N VAL A 40 11.23 -7.92 -0.87
CA VAL A 40 11.37 -6.47 -0.80
C VAL A 40 12.56 -6.10 0.08
N ASP A 41 13.29 -5.07 -0.33
CA ASP A 41 14.39 -4.48 0.41
C ASP A 41 14.10 -2.98 0.61
N ALA A 42 13.58 -2.65 1.79
CA ALA A 42 13.13 -1.33 2.19
C ALA A 42 14.33 -0.46 2.60
N ARG A 43 15.04 0.07 1.59
CA ARG A 43 16.29 0.83 1.76
C ARG A 43 16.08 2.33 1.99
N ALA A 44 14.84 2.80 2.08
CA ALA A 44 14.52 4.20 2.37
C ALA A 44 13.29 4.29 3.28
N SER A 45 12.90 5.50 3.67
CA SER A 45 11.74 5.75 4.53
C SER A 45 10.45 5.82 3.72
N ASN A 46 10.56 6.20 2.45
CA ASN A 46 9.45 6.37 1.51
C ASN A 46 9.46 5.25 0.47
N ASN A 47 9.37 4.00 0.92
CA ASN A 47 9.20 2.90 -0.02
C ASN A 47 7.73 2.68 -0.31
N LYS A 48 7.41 2.34 -1.55
CA LYS A 48 6.06 2.02 -1.98
C LYS A 48 6.00 0.66 -2.64
N VAL A 49 4.97 -0.11 -2.31
CA VAL A 49 4.56 -1.31 -3.01
C VAL A 49 3.37 -0.96 -3.88
N LEU A 50 3.48 -1.26 -5.16
CA LEU A 50 2.47 -1.07 -6.18
C LEU A 50 1.98 -2.46 -6.58
N TYR A 51 0.71 -2.73 -6.37
CA TYR A 51 0.16 -4.05 -6.56
C TYR A 51 -1.11 -4.02 -7.39
N ARG A 52 -1.18 -4.88 -8.41
CA ARG A 52 -2.33 -5.00 -9.30
C ARG A 52 -2.61 -6.46 -9.56
N PHE A 53 -3.87 -6.81 -9.56
CA PHE A 53 -4.32 -8.14 -9.96
C PHE A 53 -5.57 -8.07 -10.85
N GLY A 54 -5.86 -9.20 -11.47
CA GLY A 54 -7.16 -9.40 -12.07
C GLY A 54 -7.35 -10.81 -12.59
N ILE A 55 -8.60 -11.14 -12.88
CA ILE A 55 -8.99 -12.36 -13.56
C ILE A 55 -8.89 -12.09 -15.08
N LEU A 56 -8.32 -13.02 -15.84
CA LEU A 56 -8.07 -12.83 -17.28
C LEU A 56 -9.34 -12.86 -18.13
N GLU A 57 -10.19 -13.85 -17.85
CA GLU A 57 -11.47 -14.11 -18.51
C GLU A 57 -12.57 -14.30 -17.45
N PRO A 58 -12.90 -13.24 -16.71
CA PRO A 58 -13.86 -13.33 -15.61
C PRO A 58 -15.28 -13.55 -16.13
N LYS A 59 -16.00 -14.47 -15.49
CA LYS A 59 -17.46 -14.52 -15.55
C LYS A 59 -18.06 -13.58 -14.49
N SER A 60 -19.33 -13.24 -14.62
CA SER A 60 -20.02 -12.33 -13.68
C SER A 60 -19.98 -12.79 -12.21
N TYR A 61 -19.82 -14.09 -11.96
CA TYR A 61 -19.78 -14.70 -10.64
C TYR A 61 -18.36 -15.09 -10.18
N ASP A 62 -17.34 -14.84 -11.00
CA ASP A 62 -15.95 -15.11 -10.62
C ASP A 62 -15.42 -13.94 -9.79
N LEU A 63 -15.21 -14.18 -8.49
CA LEU A 63 -14.74 -13.18 -7.53
C LEU A 63 -13.63 -13.78 -6.67
N VAL A 64 -12.66 -12.95 -6.31
CA VAL A 64 -11.51 -13.33 -5.49
C VAL A 64 -11.33 -12.35 -4.33
N ASN A 65 -10.93 -12.87 -3.16
CA ASN A 65 -10.36 -12.06 -2.09
C ASN A 65 -8.84 -12.04 -2.26
N VAL A 66 -8.24 -10.86 -2.20
CA VAL A 66 -6.80 -10.68 -2.36
C VAL A 66 -6.25 -9.88 -1.19
N VAL A 67 -5.19 -10.37 -0.58
CA VAL A 67 -4.53 -9.70 0.54
C VAL A 67 -3.03 -9.67 0.30
N VAL A 68 -2.44 -8.50 0.44
CA VAL A 68 -0.98 -8.29 0.46
C VAL A 68 -0.57 -8.14 1.91
N LYS A 69 0.23 -9.09 2.42
CA LYS A 69 0.74 -9.07 3.79
C LYS A 69 2.23 -8.77 3.79
N ASN A 70 2.69 -8.01 4.78
CA ASN A 70 4.10 -7.77 4.99
C ASN A 70 4.79 -8.99 5.64
N PRO A 71 6.12 -8.97 5.85
CA PRO A 71 6.85 -10.07 6.47
C PRO A 71 6.34 -10.43 7.87
N SER A 72 5.87 -9.44 8.63
CA SER A 72 5.23 -9.61 9.94
C SER A 72 3.76 -10.06 9.89
N GLN A 73 3.26 -10.50 8.72
CA GLN A 73 1.88 -10.97 8.50
C GLN A 73 0.78 -9.92 8.67
N ARG A 74 1.12 -8.63 8.73
CA ARG A 74 0.14 -7.54 8.77
C ARG A 74 -0.37 -7.25 7.37
N GLU A 75 -1.67 -7.00 7.26
CA GLU A 75 -2.31 -6.63 5.99
C GLU A 75 -1.89 -5.22 5.60
N VAL A 76 -1.23 -5.10 4.45
CA VAL A 76 -0.83 -3.82 3.84
C VAL A 76 -1.91 -3.32 2.91
N MET A 77 -2.51 -4.22 2.13
CA MET A 77 -3.64 -3.94 1.24
C MET A 77 -4.55 -5.17 1.20
N ALA A 78 -5.86 -4.96 1.15
CA ALA A 78 -6.83 -6.03 1.04
C ALA A 78 -8.01 -5.63 0.16
N TRP A 79 -8.44 -6.55 -0.70
CA TRP A 79 -9.62 -6.42 -1.55
C TRP A 79 -10.53 -7.63 -1.35
N LYS A 80 -11.83 -7.37 -1.18
CA LYS A 80 -12.83 -8.40 -0.93
C LYS A 80 -13.80 -8.47 -2.09
N SER A 81 -14.01 -9.68 -2.62
CA SER A 81 -15.00 -9.95 -3.67
C SER A 81 -14.81 -9.09 -4.93
N GLU A 82 -13.58 -9.06 -5.45
CA GLU A 82 -13.23 -8.26 -6.63
C GLU A 82 -12.83 -9.14 -7.81
N GLN A 83 -12.97 -8.61 -9.02
CA GLN A 83 -12.50 -9.26 -10.26
C GLN A 83 -11.14 -8.76 -10.72
N THR A 84 -10.89 -7.47 -10.47
CA THR A 84 -9.63 -6.79 -10.76
C THR A 84 -9.56 -5.55 -9.91
N ASN A 85 -8.38 -5.27 -9.36
CA ASN A 85 -8.13 -4.04 -8.63
C ASN A 85 -6.63 -3.74 -8.62
N PHE A 86 -6.27 -2.54 -8.17
CA PHE A 86 -4.90 -2.13 -7.96
C PHE A 86 -4.81 -1.15 -6.81
N GLY A 87 -3.61 -1.00 -6.24
CA GLY A 87 -3.36 -0.05 -5.18
C GLY A 87 -1.87 0.15 -4.95
N THR A 88 -1.58 1.18 -4.17
CA THR A 88 -0.24 1.54 -3.76
C THR A 88 -0.26 1.74 -2.25
N ALA A 89 0.75 1.20 -1.56
CA ALA A 89 0.91 1.39 -0.12
C ALA A 89 2.36 1.71 0.21
N THR A 90 2.56 2.61 1.17
CA THR A 90 3.88 2.89 1.74
C THR A 90 4.26 1.78 2.70
N VAL A 91 5.48 1.26 2.59
CA VAL A 91 5.95 0.12 3.39
C VAL A 91 7.35 0.35 3.97
N ARG A 92 7.62 -0.26 5.12
CA ARG A 92 8.91 -0.14 5.83
C ARG A 92 9.66 -1.44 6.02
N GLU A 93 8.95 -2.57 6.06
CA GLU A 93 9.59 -3.84 6.36
C GLU A 93 10.32 -4.40 5.15
N SER A 94 11.56 -4.81 5.37
CA SER A 94 12.30 -5.63 4.42
C SER A 94 11.97 -7.10 4.65
N GLY A 95 11.81 -7.87 3.58
CA GLY A 95 11.55 -9.31 3.70
C GLY A 95 10.61 -9.83 2.62
N LEU A 96 9.94 -10.95 2.93
CA LEU A 96 9.04 -11.64 2.02
C LEU A 96 7.60 -11.15 2.24
N TYR A 97 7.07 -10.45 1.25
CA TYR A 97 5.66 -10.04 1.20
C TYR A 97 4.83 -11.19 0.65
N HIS A 98 3.69 -11.44 1.27
CA HIS A 98 2.79 -12.53 0.92
C HIS A 98 1.62 -11.98 0.10
N LEU A 99 1.46 -12.50 -1.12
CA LEU A 99 0.42 -12.13 -2.06
C LEU A 99 -0.60 -13.27 -2.11
N CYS A 100 -1.64 -13.16 -1.28
CA CYS A 100 -2.58 -14.24 -1.03
C CYS A 100 -3.88 -14.04 -1.81
N PHE A 101 -4.36 -15.13 -2.41
CA PHE A 101 -5.59 -15.17 -3.20
C PHE A 101 -6.52 -16.25 -2.68
N HIS A 102 -7.79 -15.91 -2.55
CA HIS A 102 -8.81 -16.86 -2.11
C HIS A 102 -10.05 -16.77 -3.02
N LYS A 103 -10.35 -17.88 -3.68
CA LYS A 103 -11.51 -18.02 -4.59
C LYS A 103 -12.80 -18.19 -3.80
N LEU A 104 -13.83 -17.38 -4.11
CA LEU A 104 -15.12 -17.45 -3.42
C LEU A 104 -15.96 -18.68 -3.80
N LYS A 105 -16.89 -19.05 -2.92
CA LYS A 105 -17.89 -20.09 -3.18
C LYS A 105 -18.81 -19.63 -4.33
N GLY A 106 -18.96 -20.48 -5.35
CA GLY A 106 -19.77 -20.19 -6.54
C GLY A 106 -18.96 -19.72 -7.75
N ALA A 107 -17.68 -19.34 -7.56
CA ALA A 107 -16.77 -19.06 -8.66
C ALA A 107 -16.42 -20.32 -9.46
N SER A 108 -15.90 -20.11 -10.67
CA SER A 108 -15.50 -21.16 -11.61
C SER A 108 -14.52 -22.17 -11.02
N SER A 109 -14.60 -23.43 -11.48
CA SER A 109 -13.73 -24.52 -11.00
C SER A 109 -12.25 -24.24 -11.29
N LYS A 110 -11.96 -23.59 -12.42
CA LYS A 110 -10.66 -23.05 -12.78
C LYS A 110 -10.82 -21.55 -13.05
N MET A 111 -9.94 -20.76 -12.47
CA MET A 111 -9.90 -19.31 -12.67
C MET A 111 -8.45 -18.91 -12.91
N THR A 112 -8.18 -18.27 -14.06
CA THR A 112 -6.83 -17.81 -14.39
C THR A 112 -6.70 -16.35 -14.02
N LEU A 113 -5.72 -16.05 -13.18
CA LEU A 113 -5.46 -14.72 -12.66
C LEU A 113 -4.08 -14.27 -13.06
N PHE A 114 -3.88 -12.97 -12.91
CA PHE A 114 -2.57 -12.39 -12.95
C PHE A 114 -2.33 -11.49 -11.76
N TYR A 115 -1.05 -11.26 -11.47
CA TYR A 115 -0.63 -10.13 -10.66
C TYR A 115 0.61 -9.44 -11.24
N SER A 116 0.77 -8.18 -10.82
CA SER A 116 1.93 -7.34 -11.04
C SER A 116 2.31 -6.77 -9.68
N PHE A 117 3.55 -7.03 -9.26
CA PHE A 117 4.12 -6.50 -8.03
C PHE A 117 5.31 -5.63 -8.41
N ASP A 118 5.24 -4.35 -8.05
CA ASP A 118 6.28 -3.38 -8.29
C ASP A 118 6.68 -2.74 -6.96
N PHE A 119 7.98 -2.58 -6.76
CA PHE A 119 8.52 -1.90 -5.59
C PHE A 119 9.25 -0.64 -6.03
N ILE A 120 9.10 0.43 -5.24
CA ILE A 120 9.75 1.72 -5.43
C ILE A 120 10.42 2.10 -4.11
N SER A 121 11.72 2.41 -4.18
CA SER A 121 12.51 2.95 -3.07
C SER A 121 13.29 4.16 -3.59
N THR A 122 12.99 5.33 -3.06
CA THR A 122 13.70 6.58 -3.40
C THR A 122 14.68 6.94 -2.29
N GLY A 123 15.97 6.70 -2.52
CA GLY A 123 17.03 7.00 -1.57
C GLY A 123 17.78 5.78 -1.07
N SER A 124 18.78 6.04 -0.25
CA SER A 124 19.59 5.01 0.39
C SER A 124 19.80 5.35 1.86
N ARG A 125 19.34 4.45 2.72
CA ARG A 125 19.55 4.45 4.15
C ARG A 125 21.01 4.15 4.46
N THR A 126 21.71 5.12 5.04
CA THR A 126 23.15 5.02 5.37
C THR A 126 23.37 4.65 6.84
N LEU A 127 22.49 5.12 7.73
CA LEU A 127 22.56 4.84 9.15
C LEU A 127 21.18 4.66 9.75
N THR A 128 21.13 3.83 10.78
CA THR A 128 19.97 3.60 11.64
C THR A 128 20.41 3.70 13.08
N LEU A 129 19.74 4.54 13.84
CA LEU A 129 19.89 4.58 15.28
C LEU A 129 18.62 4.03 15.91
N MET A 130 18.81 3.07 16.81
CA MET A 130 17.78 2.57 17.70
C MET A 130 17.82 3.40 18.99
N PRO A 131 16.68 3.59 19.67
CA PRO A 131 16.67 4.30 20.92
C PRO A 131 17.37 3.50 22.00
N ASN A 132 18.13 4.17 22.87
CA ASN A 132 18.59 3.59 24.13
C ASN A 132 17.47 3.55 25.16
N THR A 133 16.51 4.49 25.06
CA THR A 133 15.33 4.58 25.94
C THR A 133 14.08 4.76 25.08
N ALA A 134 13.10 3.88 25.24
CA ALA A 134 11.75 4.05 24.69
C ALA A 134 10.73 3.70 25.78
N ALA A 135 10.25 4.72 26.49
CA ALA A 135 9.49 4.53 27.72
C ALA A 135 8.19 5.34 27.72
N THR A 136 7.22 4.88 28.51
CA THR A 136 6.00 5.63 28.81
C THR A 136 6.15 6.28 30.18
N ILE A 137 5.82 7.55 30.27
CA ILE A 137 5.67 8.28 31.51
C ILE A 137 4.19 8.62 31.69
N SER A 138 3.64 8.27 32.84
CA SER A 138 2.24 8.54 33.16
C SER A 138 2.12 9.41 34.40
N LYS A 139 1.12 10.29 34.41
CA LYS A 139 0.69 11.06 35.58
C LYS A 139 0.13 10.16 36.69
N ASP A 140 -0.50 9.04 36.34
CA ASP A 140 -1.32 8.22 37.23
C ASP A 140 -0.61 6.95 37.73
N ALA A 141 0.57 6.63 37.19
CA ALA A 141 1.31 5.42 37.54
C ALA A 141 2.83 5.68 37.65
N PRO A 142 3.46 5.43 38.82
CA PRO A 142 4.91 5.50 38.99
C PRO A 142 5.65 4.23 38.52
N THR A 143 4.92 3.16 38.20
CA THR A 143 5.51 1.86 37.87
C THR A 143 5.65 1.72 36.35
N VAL A 144 6.87 1.91 35.87
CA VAL A 144 7.30 1.64 34.49
C VAL A 144 6.90 0.21 34.12
N LEU A 145 5.90 0.06 33.24
CA LEU A 145 5.68 -1.19 32.54
C LEU A 145 6.82 -1.34 31.55
N ALA A 146 7.75 -2.23 31.88
CA ALA A 146 8.94 -2.52 31.08
C ALA A 146 8.63 -2.64 29.58
N ASP A 147 9.15 -1.68 28.83
CA ASP A 147 9.79 -1.79 27.51
C ASP A 147 9.00 -2.32 26.28
N ALA A 148 7.75 -2.75 26.40
CA ALA A 148 7.02 -3.28 25.23
C ALA A 148 6.42 -2.21 24.31
N ARG A 149 5.84 -1.16 24.88
CA ARG A 149 5.02 -0.19 24.15
C ARG A 149 5.21 1.20 24.74
N VAL A 150 5.16 2.20 23.86
CA VAL A 150 5.19 3.61 24.23
C VAL A 150 3.76 4.14 24.11
N GLU A 151 3.13 4.44 25.24
CA GLU A 151 1.75 4.93 25.29
C GLU A 151 1.74 6.46 25.33
N VAL A 152 0.81 7.02 24.58
CA VAL A 152 0.54 8.46 24.54
C VAL A 152 -0.94 8.68 24.79
N ALA A 153 -1.28 9.61 25.68
CA ALA A 153 -2.66 9.89 26.03
C ALA A 153 -2.84 11.35 26.43
N THR A 154 -3.90 11.95 25.91
CA THR A 154 -4.35 13.29 26.22
C THR A 154 -5.83 13.24 26.56
N VAL A 155 -6.19 13.79 27.71
CA VAL A 155 -7.55 13.78 28.26
C VAL A 155 -7.91 15.20 28.64
N ASP A 156 -9.05 15.68 28.13
CA ASP A 156 -9.53 17.06 28.29
C ASP A 156 -8.47 18.13 27.95
N GLY A 157 -7.72 17.89 26.87
CA GLY A 157 -6.64 18.77 26.42
C GLY A 157 -5.40 18.77 27.32
N GLN A 158 -5.34 17.90 28.33
CA GLN A 158 -4.17 17.70 29.18
C GLN A 158 -3.52 16.37 28.87
N VAL A 159 -2.21 16.39 28.60
CA VAL A 159 -1.44 15.16 28.45
C VAL A 159 -1.41 14.42 29.79
N THR A 160 -1.74 13.14 29.77
CA THR A 160 -1.72 12.23 30.94
C THR A 160 -0.71 11.11 30.79
N LYS A 161 -0.34 10.76 29.55
CA LYS A 161 0.78 9.86 29.22
C LYS A 161 1.64 10.45 28.11
N MET A 162 2.96 10.45 28.32
CA MET A 162 3.96 10.86 27.34
C MET A 162 4.88 9.69 27.02
N GLY A 163 5.22 9.54 25.75
CA GLY A 163 6.32 8.69 25.34
C GLY A 163 7.64 9.44 25.39
N ILE A 164 8.69 8.83 25.92
CA ILE A 164 10.05 9.36 25.89
C ILE A 164 10.91 8.47 25.01
N LEU A 165 11.59 9.10 24.06
CA LEU A 165 12.51 8.45 23.14
C LEU A 165 13.87 9.12 23.26
N GLU A 166 14.90 8.37 23.61
CA GLU A 166 16.28 8.84 23.63
C GLU A 166 17.11 8.04 22.64
N PHE A 167 18.00 8.72 21.93
CA PHE A 167 18.93 8.13 21.00
C PHE A 167 20.35 8.60 21.33
N ASP A 168 21.27 7.65 21.35
CA ASP A 168 22.69 7.92 21.47
C ASP A 168 23.26 8.33 20.11
N LEU A 169 23.97 9.46 20.10
CA LEU A 169 24.71 9.97 18.95
C LEU A 169 26.21 9.69 19.09
N ALA A 170 26.66 9.05 20.17
CA ALA A 170 28.04 8.67 20.36
C ALA A 170 28.54 7.78 19.21
N GLY A 171 29.64 8.20 18.59
CA GLY A 171 30.23 7.50 17.44
C GLY A 171 29.60 7.84 16.08
N VAL A 172 28.57 8.69 16.03
CA VAL A 172 28.06 9.24 14.77
C VAL A 172 28.95 10.41 14.34
N SER A 173 29.57 10.30 13.17
CA SER A 173 30.39 11.38 12.62
C SER A 173 29.51 12.51 12.05
N PRO A 174 29.79 13.79 12.34
CA PRO A 174 29.10 14.92 11.69
C PRO A 174 29.17 14.88 10.16
N SER A 175 30.19 14.24 9.59
CA SER A 175 30.35 14.06 8.13
C SER A 175 29.25 13.22 7.47
N ILE A 176 28.37 12.57 8.25
CA ILE A 176 27.21 11.85 7.72
C ILE A 176 26.12 12.81 7.21
N THR A 177 26.17 14.06 7.66
CA THR A 177 25.24 15.12 7.26
C THR A 177 25.85 15.94 6.14
N HIS A 178 25.14 16.00 5.01
CA HIS A 178 25.45 16.83 3.85
C HIS A 178 24.13 17.33 3.25
N ASN A 179 24.21 18.21 2.24
CA ASN A 179 23.05 18.90 1.67
C ASN A 179 21.87 18.00 1.23
N LYS A 180 22.14 16.74 0.86
CA LYS A 180 21.15 15.73 0.43
C LYS A 180 20.78 14.72 1.51
N THR A 181 21.45 14.78 2.66
CA THR A 181 21.07 13.98 3.81
C THR A 181 19.74 14.47 4.33
N ARG A 182 18.83 13.53 4.59
CA ARG A 182 17.64 13.76 5.39
C ARG A 182 17.63 12.78 6.52
N VAL A 183 17.39 13.30 7.72
CA VAL A 183 17.33 12.52 8.94
C VAL A 183 15.89 12.49 9.38
N LYS A 184 15.32 11.30 9.53
CA LYS A 184 13.92 11.15 9.92
C LYS A 184 13.78 10.33 11.18
N LEU A 185 12.93 10.79 12.10
CA LEU A 185 12.45 9.98 13.21
C LEU A 185 11.22 9.21 12.75
N LEU A 186 11.30 7.88 12.85
CA LEU A 186 10.30 6.97 12.35
C LEU A 186 9.60 6.29 13.52
N LEU A 187 8.29 6.46 13.62
CA LEU A 187 7.43 5.82 14.62
C LEU A 187 6.39 4.94 13.93
N THR A 188 5.89 3.94 14.66
CA THR A 188 4.80 3.07 14.18
C THR A 188 3.71 2.99 15.22
N VAL A 189 2.49 3.31 14.82
CA VAL A 189 1.30 3.20 15.68
C VAL A 189 0.84 1.75 15.71
N ASP A 190 0.85 1.15 16.90
CA ASP A 190 0.38 -0.22 17.09
C ASP A 190 -1.14 -0.29 17.37
N SER A 191 -1.67 0.63 18.18
CA SER A 191 -3.10 0.69 18.48
C SER A 191 -3.58 2.09 18.81
N ILE A 192 -4.86 2.36 18.59
CA ILE A 192 -5.55 3.59 19.00
C ILE A 192 -6.78 3.17 19.81
N ALA A 193 -6.94 3.71 21.02
CA ALA A 193 -8.03 3.31 21.93
C ALA A 193 -9.38 3.87 21.48
N ASN A 194 -9.41 5.16 21.11
CA ASN A 194 -10.63 5.89 20.76
C ASN A 194 -10.53 6.48 19.35
N GLY A 195 -10.78 5.65 18.33
CA GLY A 195 -10.88 6.12 16.94
C GLY A 195 -10.04 5.32 15.96
N LYS A 196 -9.91 5.85 14.74
CA LYS A 196 -9.10 5.27 13.66
C LYS A 196 -7.83 6.06 13.36
N PHE A 197 -7.79 7.31 13.81
CA PHE A 197 -6.71 8.25 13.55
C PHE A 197 -6.20 8.80 14.87
N VAL A 198 -4.90 9.02 14.93
CA VAL A 198 -4.23 9.71 16.03
C VAL A 198 -3.22 10.67 15.42
N ASP A 199 -3.15 11.88 15.96
CA ASP A 199 -2.09 12.81 15.65
C ASP A 199 -1.04 12.72 16.76
N ILE A 200 0.18 12.35 16.39
CA ILE A 200 1.30 12.26 17.33
C ILE A 200 2.09 13.55 17.19
N VAL A 201 2.28 14.21 18.31
CA VAL A 201 3.07 15.43 18.42
C VAL A 201 4.45 15.06 18.91
N LEU A 202 5.47 15.54 18.20
CA LEU A 202 6.87 15.39 18.55
C LEU A 202 7.37 16.68 19.21
N ALA A 203 7.92 16.58 20.40
CA ALA A 203 8.58 17.68 21.08
C ALA A 203 10.02 17.32 21.44
N LEU A 204 10.92 18.30 21.35
CA LEU A 204 12.30 18.12 21.78
C LEU A 204 12.37 18.10 23.31
N LEU A 205 13.19 17.22 23.86
CA LEU A 205 13.47 17.19 25.29
C LEU A 205 14.81 17.92 25.53
N PRO A 206 14.81 19.07 26.23
CA PRO A 206 15.98 19.95 26.29
C PRO A 206 17.11 19.42 27.18
N ASN A 207 16.78 18.66 28.22
CA ASN A 207 17.74 18.16 29.20
C ASN A 207 18.07 16.69 28.93
N HIS A 208 19.34 16.33 29.12
CA HIS A 208 19.76 14.93 29.16
C HIS A 208 19.03 14.20 30.28
N LEU A 209 18.56 13.00 29.98
CA LEU A 209 17.82 12.17 30.92
C LEU A 209 18.78 11.62 31.97
N GLN A 210 18.90 12.31 33.11
CA GLN A 210 19.51 11.69 34.29
C GLN A 210 18.64 10.49 34.70
N SER A 211 19.29 9.38 35.02
CA SER A 211 18.69 8.04 35.15
C SER A 211 17.31 8.02 35.81
N SER A 212 16.36 7.34 35.16
CA SER A 212 14.92 7.22 35.48
C SER A 212 14.10 8.50 35.35
N VAL A 213 13.47 8.66 34.18
CA VAL A 213 12.57 9.77 33.87
C VAL A 213 11.17 9.40 34.34
N THR A 214 10.62 10.20 35.25
CA THR A 214 9.23 10.09 35.71
C THR A 214 8.49 11.41 35.47
N TRP A 215 7.16 11.36 35.63
CA TRP A 215 6.29 12.54 35.47
C TRP A 215 6.72 13.66 36.42
N GLU A 216 7.08 13.28 37.65
CA GLU A 216 7.55 14.17 38.71
C GLU A 216 8.91 14.80 38.36
N THR A 217 9.86 14.01 37.85
CA THR A 217 11.20 14.54 37.50
C THR A 217 11.18 15.50 36.32
N LEU A 218 10.19 15.38 35.43
CA LEU A 218 10.00 16.32 34.31
C LEU A 218 9.40 17.65 34.77
N GLY A 219 8.77 17.71 35.94
CA GLY A 219 8.34 18.94 36.59
C GLY A 219 7.50 19.85 35.69
N SER A 220 8.01 21.07 35.44
CA SER A 220 7.34 22.07 34.60
C SER A 220 7.21 21.64 33.14
N TYR A 221 8.10 20.79 32.63
CA TYR A 221 8.01 20.27 31.27
C TYR A 221 6.74 19.43 31.09
N ALA A 222 6.52 18.42 31.94
CA ALA A 222 5.35 17.53 31.82
C ALA A 222 4.01 18.22 32.11
N THR A 223 4.02 19.30 32.87
CA THR A 223 2.80 20.04 33.27
C THR A 223 2.41 21.18 32.32
N GLY A 224 3.12 21.33 31.20
CA GLY A 224 2.75 22.29 30.13
C GLY A 224 3.94 22.86 29.37
N GLY A 225 5.15 22.85 29.94
CA GLY A 225 6.35 23.38 29.29
C GLY A 225 6.78 22.64 28.03
N TYR A 226 6.26 21.42 27.80
CA TYR A 226 6.47 20.68 26.56
C TYR A 226 5.92 21.42 25.32
N HIS A 227 4.90 22.27 25.47
CA HIS A 227 4.33 23.06 24.37
C HIS A 227 5.37 23.98 23.71
N ASP A 228 6.29 24.55 24.50
CA ASP A 228 7.35 25.44 24.01
C ASP A 228 8.43 24.69 23.22
N HIS A 229 8.39 23.36 23.24
CA HIS A 229 9.37 22.48 22.62
C HIS A 229 8.77 21.61 21.50
N VAL A 230 7.50 21.82 21.15
CA VAL A 230 6.86 21.13 20.03
C VAL A 230 7.60 21.48 18.74
N TYR A 231 8.00 20.44 18.03
CA TYR A 231 8.71 20.56 16.77
C TYR A 231 7.80 20.32 15.57
N ASP A 232 7.05 19.21 15.60
CA ASP A 232 6.19 18.79 14.49
C ASP A 232 5.06 17.89 15.00
N SER A 233 4.01 17.72 14.19
CA SER A 233 2.86 16.87 14.48
C SER A 233 2.40 16.15 13.22
N ALA A 234 2.08 14.86 13.32
CA ALA A 234 1.62 14.09 12.18
C ALA A 234 0.52 13.07 12.53
N GLY A 235 -0.60 13.22 11.82
CA GLY A 235 -1.75 12.32 11.83
C GLY A 235 -1.49 11.01 11.10
N THR A 236 -1.87 9.89 11.71
CA THR A 236 -1.82 8.56 11.09
C THR A 236 -2.93 7.64 11.60
N GLU A 237 -3.04 6.46 10.99
CA GLU A 237 -4.01 5.42 11.37
C GLU A 237 -3.36 4.20 12.02
N ILE A 238 -4.17 3.31 12.59
CA ILE A 238 -3.71 2.07 13.24
C ILE A 238 -2.87 1.23 12.26
N GLY A 239 -1.68 0.78 12.70
CA GLY A 239 -0.80 -0.06 11.90
C GLY A 239 -0.01 0.71 10.84
N SER A 240 -0.26 2.01 10.69
CA SER A 240 0.51 2.90 9.83
C SER A 240 1.68 3.53 10.59
N HIS A 241 2.43 4.33 9.86
CA HIS A 241 3.70 4.88 10.30
C HIS A 241 3.65 6.41 10.32
N VAL A 242 4.46 6.99 11.20
CA VAL A 242 4.75 8.42 11.22
C VAL A 242 6.23 8.62 10.92
N ALA A 243 6.54 9.71 10.23
CA ALA A 243 7.91 10.12 9.91
C ALA A 243 8.04 11.63 10.09
N TYR A 244 8.93 12.05 11.00
CA TYR A 244 9.26 13.45 11.23
C TYR A 244 10.63 13.74 10.62
N ASP A 245 10.75 14.83 9.87
CA ASP A 245 12.05 15.28 9.37
C ASP A 245 12.79 16.03 10.48
N ILE A 246 13.79 15.41 11.10
CA ILE A 246 14.55 15.97 12.21
C ILE A 246 15.96 16.41 11.79
N THR A 247 16.17 16.64 10.49
CA THR A 247 17.51 16.92 9.92
C THR A 247 18.20 18.06 10.66
N GLU A 248 17.51 19.19 10.87
CA GLU A 248 18.09 20.37 11.53
C GLU A 248 18.47 20.12 13.00
N ILE A 249 17.59 19.45 13.77
CA ILE A 249 17.85 19.13 15.18
C ILE A 249 19.03 18.17 15.28
N PHE A 250 19.04 17.15 14.43
CA PHE A 250 20.08 16.13 14.42
C PHE A 250 21.45 16.73 14.08
N GLU A 251 21.51 17.59 13.05
CA GLU A 251 22.73 18.32 12.67
C GLU A 251 23.24 19.22 13.81
N SER A 252 22.34 19.98 14.46
CA SER A 252 22.71 20.80 15.62
C SER A 252 23.31 19.96 16.74
N LYS A 253 22.64 18.87 17.14
CA LYS A 253 23.08 18.01 18.26
C LYS A 253 24.39 17.29 17.97
N LEU A 254 24.64 16.89 16.71
CA LEU A 254 25.93 16.32 16.31
C LEU A 254 27.07 17.34 16.39
N ASN A 255 26.82 18.59 15.95
CA ASN A 255 27.83 19.64 15.99
C ASN A 255 28.14 20.12 17.42
N ASP A 256 27.12 20.16 18.27
CA ASP A 256 27.24 20.54 19.68
C ASP A 256 27.86 19.43 20.56
N GLN A 257 28.11 18.24 20.00
CA GLN A 257 28.65 17.07 20.69
C GLN A 257 27.88 16.71 21.97
N THR A 258 26.55 16.90 21.97
CA THR A 258 25.71 16.65 23.15
C THR A 258 25.59 15.18 23.54
N GLY A 259 26.13 14.27 22.72
CA GLY A 259 26.16 12.83 22.94
C GLY A 259 24.82 12.13 22.75
N THR A 260 23.70 12.80 23.05
CA THR A 260 22.35 12.23 22.92
C THR A 260 21.37 13.23 22.30
N ILE A 261 20.28 12.70 21.76
CA ILE A 261 19.08 13.44 21.36
C ILE A 261 17.86 12.76 21.98
N ALA A 262 17.03 13.54 22.67
CA ALA A 262 15.86 13.04 23.37
C ALA A 262 14.61 13.78 22.91
N PHE A 263 13.52 13.03 22.78
CA PHE A 263 12.22 13.51 22.36
C PHE A 263 11.17 13.07 23.36
N SER A 264 10.16 13.92 23.55
CA SER A 264 8.88 13.48 24.08
C SER A 264 7.86 13.41 22.95
N ILE A 265 6.96 12.44 23.03
CA ILE A 265 5.81 12.29 22.15
C ILE A 265 4.53 12.27 22.97
N HIS A 266 3.50 12.89 22.44
CA HIS A 266 2.15 12.87 23.03
C HIS A 266 1.11 12.87 21.91
N ALA A 267 -0.13 12.57 22.25
CA ALA A 267 -1.22 12.58 21.29
C ALA A 267 -1.87 13.98 21.28
N ASP A 268 -2.21 14.50 20.10
CA ASP A 268 -3.01 15.73 20.00
C ASP A 268 -4.49 15.45 20.23
N GLY A 269 -5.19 16.42 20.81
CA GLY A 269 -6.60 16.32 21.16
C GLY A 269 -6.89 15.18 22.15
N ASN A 270 -8.17 14.95 22.44
CA ASN A 270 -8.58 13.88 23.36
C ASN A 270 -8.42 12.50 22.70
N SER A 271 -7.20 11.96 22.72
CA SER A 271 -6.85 10.69 22.08
C SER A 271 -5.86 9.88 22.91
N GLU A 272 -5.90 8.56 22.73
CA GLU A 272 -4.98 7.62 23.37
C GLU A 272 -4.52 6.60 22.33
N ALA A 273 -3.21 6.41 22.24
CA ALA A 273 -2.59 5.48 21.31
C ALA A 273 -1.34 4.82 21.91
N ALA A 274 -0.95 3.70 21.32
CA ALA A 274 0.30 3.03 21.60
C ALA A 274 1.16 3.01 20.35
N VAL A 275 2.40 3.46 20.49
CA VAL A 275 3.50 3.31 19.54
C VAL A 275 4.32 2.10 19.96
N PHE A 276 4.92 1.42 18.98
CA PHE A 276 5.86 0.34 19.31
C PHE A 276 7.05 0.85 20.13
N GLY A 277 7.42 0.09 21.15
CA GLY A 277 8.68 0.24 21.86
C GLY A 277 9.78 -0.61 21.20
N ILE A 278 10.65 -1.18 22.02
CA ILE A 278 11.78 -2.02 21.58
C ILE A 278 11.57 -3.52 21.87
N TYR A 279 10.40 -3.91 22.37
CA TYR A 279 10.02 -5.32 22.57
C TYR A 279 8.73 -5.68 21.83
N HIS A 280 8.55 -6.98 21.54
CA HIS A 280 7.35 -7.56 20.92
C HIS A 280 6.95 -7.03 19.53
N ALA A 281 7.87 -6.37 18.81
CA ALA A 281 7.69 -5.97 17.41
C ALA A 281 8.88 -6.42 16.56
N SER A 282 8.72 -6.46 15.23
CA SER A 282 9.87 -6.58 14.34
C SER A 282 10.71 -5.30 14.40
N LYS A 283 12.03 -5.42 14.22
CA LYS A 283 12.98 -4.30 14.38
C LYS A 283 12.63 -3.09 13.51
N ASP A 284 12.02 -3.33 12.35
CA ASP A 284 11.62 -2.27 11.42
C ASP A 284 10.47 -1.39 11.96
N HIS A 285 9.74 -1.85 12.98
CA HIS A 285 8.67 -1.10 13.64
C HIS A 285 9.12 -0.33 14.88
N PHE A 286 10.32 -0.61 15.40
CA PHE A 286 10.85 0.12 16.54
C PHE A 286 10.96 1.62 16.21
N PRO A 287 10.87 2.50 17.22
CA PRO A 287 11.27 3.88 17.04
C PRO A 287 12.69 3.88 16.49
N GLN A 288 12.95 4.67 15.45
CA GLN A 288 14.27 4.68 14.83
C GLN A 288 14.56 6.02 14.19
N ILE A 289 15.77 6.52 14.39
CA ILE A 289 16.29 7.61 13.57
C ILE A 289 16.97 6.99 12.37
N VAL A 290 16.58 7.45 11.19
CA VAL A 290 17.15 6.98 9.94
C VAL A 290 17.79 8.14 9.22
N VAL A 291 19.06 7.95 8.87
CA VAL A 291 19.80 8.88 8.02
C VAL A 291 19.76 8.33 6.60
N GLU A 292 19.20 9.13 5.72
CA GLU A 292 18.98 8.77 4.32
C GLU A 292 19.67 9.77 3.44
N ASP A 293 20.42 9.28 2.46
CA ASP A 293 20.80 10.12 1.33
C ASP A 293 19.62 10.11 0.37
N VAL A 294 18.97 11.26 0.23
CA VAL A 294 17.90 11.43 -0.74
C VAL A 294 18.54 11.19 -2.10
N GLY A 295 18.00 10.21 -2.83
CA GLY A 295 18.54 9.83 -4.14
C GLY A 295 18.65 11.06 -5.05
N LEU A 296 19.48 10.99 -6.09
CA LEU A 296 19.50 12.02 -7.13
C LEU A 296 18.06 12.39 -7.51
N GLU A 297 17.78 13.66 -7.74
CA GLU A 297 16.45 14.19 -8.11
C GLU A 297 15.77 13.34 -9.20
N LEU A 298 16.57 12.81 -10.13
CA LEU A 298 16.14 11.86 -11.15
C LEU A 298 15.45 10.60 -10.61
N MET A 299 15.91 10.01 -9.50
CA MET A 299 15.30 8.81 -8.90
C MET A 299 13.90 9.10 -8.37
N HIS A 300 13.67 10.30 -7.82
CA HIS A 300 12.35 10.73 -7.37
C HIS A 300 11.39 10.90 -8.56
N GLU A 301 11.86 11.55 -9.64
CA GLU A 301 11.08 11.73 -10.85
C GLU A 301 10.74 10.38 -11.51
N VAL A 302 11.71 9.47 -11.60
CA VAL A 302 11.50 8.11 -12.13
C VAL A 302 10.51 7.32 -11.27
N ALA A 303 10.60 7.44 -9.95
CA ALA A 303 9.64 6.83 -9.03
C ALA A 303 8.23 7.36 -9.22
N TYR A 304 8.06 8.68 -9.27
CA TYR A 304 6.77 9.34 -9.51
C TYR A 304 6.18 8.93 -10.87
N PHE A 305 7.01 8.94 -11.90
CA PHE A 305 6.61 8.49 -13.24
C PHE A 305 6.19 7.01 -13.23
N LYS A 306 6.95 6.14 -12.56
CA LYS A 306 6.61 4.70 -12.44
C LYS A 306 5.25 4.50 -11.76
N GLU A 307 4.98 5.23 -10.67
CA GLU A 307 3.69 5.19 -9.96
C GLU A 307 2.53 5.71 -10.82
N SER A 308 2.77 6.79 -11.57
CA SER A 308 1.78 7.35 -12.50
C SER A 308 1.45 6.38 -13.63
N VAL A 309 2.47 5.78 -14.27
CA VAL A 309 2.29 4.77 -15.32
C VAL A 309 1.59 3.53 -14.80
N PHE A 310 1.90 3.11 -13.57
CA PHE A 310 1.24 1.98 -12.93
C PHE A 310 -0.26 2.25 -12.73
N THR A 311 -0.59 3.43 -12.20
CA THR A 311 -1.97 3.89 -11.98
C THR A 311 -2.75 3.92 -13.28
N LEU A 312 -2.20 4.55 -14.32
CA LEU A 312 -2.80 4.60 -15.65
C LEU A 312 -3.06 3.21 -16.24
N ARG A 313 -2.11 2.27 -16.05
CA ARG A 313 -2.29 0.88 -16.48
C ARG A 313 -3.37 0.16 -15.68
N GLY A 314 -3.52 0.48 -14.39
CA GLY A 314 -4.61 0.02 -13.54
C GLY A 314 -5.97 0.46 -14.09
N ASP A 315 -6.13 1.77 -14.29
CA ASP A 315 -7.36 2.37 -14.83
C ASP A 315 -7.73 1.81 -16.20
N MET A 316 -6.78 1.72 -17.12
CA MET A 316 -7.02 1.15 -18.44
C MET A 316 -7.46 -0.33 -18.36
N SER A 317 -6.92 -1.10 -17.40
CA SER A 317 -7.32 -2.50 -17.21
C SER A 317 -8.74 -2.60 -16.66
N PHE A 318 -9.11 -1.73 -15.72
CA PHE A 318 -10.46 -1.64 -15.19
C PHE A 318 -11.48 -1.21 -16.24
N LEU A 319 -11.16 -0.19 -17.05
CA LEU A 319 -12.03 0.27 -18.13
C LEU A 319 -12.23 -0.80 -19.20
N LYS A 320 -11.15 -1.46 -19.63
CA LYS A 320 -11.21 -2.57 -20.60
C LYS A 320 -12.05 -3.73 -20.08
N HIS A 321 -11.97 -4.02 -18.78
CA HIS A 321 -12.80 -5.04 -18.15
C HIS A 321 -14.29 -4.70 -18.23
N ARG A 322 -14.66 -3.46 -17.91
CA ARG A 322 -16.04 -2.98 -18.01
C ARG A 322 -16.57 -2.93 -19.44
N GLU A 323 -15.73 -2.53 -20.39
CA GLU A 323 -16.07 -2.52 -21.82
C GLU A 323 -16.45 -3.92 -22.31
N ARG A 324 -15.66 -4.95 -21.95
CA ARG A 324 -15.96 -6.34 -22.29
C ARG A 324 -17.32 -6.77 -21.78
N LEU A 325 -17.61 -6.52 -20.51
CA LEU A 325 -18.92 -6.85 -19.92
C LEU A 325 -20.07 -6.14 -20.65
N SER A 326 -19.89 -4.86 -21.00
CA SER A 326 -20.88 -4.10 -21.77
C SER A 326 -21.06 -4.67 -23.17
N ARG A 327 -19.97 -5.06 -23.83
CA ARG A 327 -20.00 -5.62 -25.19
C ARG A 327 -20.67 -6.99 -25.21
N ASP A 328 -20.39 -7.84 -24.24
CA ASP A 328 -21.00 -9.17 -24.12
C ASP A 328 -22.51 -9.07 -23.82
N ALA A 329 -22.92 -8.08 -23.01
CA ALA A 329 -24.33 -7.78 -22.78
C ALA A 329 -25.03 -7.29 -24.07
N ALA A 330 -24.38 -6.45 -24.86
CA ALA A 330 -24.91 -5.99 -26.15
C ALA A 330 -24.98 -7.13 -27.17
N GLU A 331 -23.95 -7.98 -27.25
CA GLU A 331 -23.89 -9.11 -28.18
C GLU A 331 -24.93 -10.18 -27.85
N SER A 332 -25.12 -10.50 -26.56
CA SER A 332 -26.15 -11.44 -26.12
C SER A 332 -27.57 -10.93 -26.40
N THR A 333 -27.82 -9.63 -26.26
CA THR A 333 -29.10 -9.00 -26.66
C THR A 333 -29.30 -9.08 -28.17
N ASN A 334 -28.27 -8.72 -28.95
CA ASN A 334 -28.31 -8.77 -30.41
C ASN A 334 -28.56 -10.20 -30.92
N SER A 335 -27.90 -11.20 -30.34
CA SER A 335 -28.11 -12.61 -30.68
C SER A 335 -29.55 -13.07 -30.45
N ARG A 336 -30.17 -12.67 -29.32
CA ARG A 336 -31.58 -12.97 -29.05
C ARG A 336 -32.52 -12.34 -30.07
N VAL A 337 -32.29 -11.07 -30.43
CA VAL A 337 -33.09 -10.36 -31.44
C VAL A 337 -32.92 -11.01 -32.82
N LYS A 338 -31.70 -11.40 -33.19
CA LYS A 338 -31.43 -12.14 -34.44
C LYS A 338 -32.18 -13.45 -34.50
N TRP A 339 -32.17 -14.24 -33.43
CA TRP A 339 -32.91 -15.50 -33.36
C TRP A 339 -34.42 -15.30 -33.46
N MET A 340 -34.97 -14.29 -32.79
CA MET A 340 -36.39 -13.94 -32.92
C MET A 340 -36.74 -13.54 -34.36
N SER A 341 -35.93 -12.69 -34.98
CA SER A 341 -36.13 -12.26 -36.37
C SER A 341 -36.04 -13.44 -37.35
N LEU A 342 -35.10 -14.37 -37.15
CA LEU A 342 -34.98 -15.59 -37.95
C LEU A 342 -36.26 -16.43 -37.86
N ILE A 343 -36.77 -16.67 -36.65
CA ILE A 343 -38.01 -17.44 -36.43
C ILE A 343 -39.19 -16.74 -37.10
N THR A 344 -39.35 -15.43 -36.95
CA THR A 344 -40.43 -14.67 -37.59
C THR A 344 -40.38 -14.78 -39.11
N ASN A 345 -39.20 -14.65 -39.72
CA ASN A 345 -39.05 -14.80 -41.17
C ASN A 345 -39.42 -16.23 -41.63
N VAL A 346 -39.00 -17.26 -40.90
CA VAL A 346 -39.38 -18.66 -41.21
C VAL A 346 -40.89 -18.86 -41.14
N VAL A 347 -41.56 -18.29 -40.12
CA VAL A 347 -43.03 -18.36 -39.98
C VAL A 347 -43.73 -17.66 -41.14
N LEU A 348 -43.28 -16.47 -41.55
CA LEU A 348 -43.86 -15.74 -42.68
C LEU A 348 -43.74 -16.51 -44.00
N VAL A 349 -42.57 -17.12 -44.26
CA VAL A 349 -42.37 -17.98 -45.43
C VAL A 349 -43.28 -19.22 -45.36
N GLY A 350 -43.45 -19.82 -44.19
CA GLY A 350 -44.37 -20.94 -43.98
C GLY A 350 -45.83 -20.59 -44.27
N ILE A 351 -46.30 -19.43 -43.81
CA ILE A 351 -47.65 -18.93 -44.11
C ILE A 351 -47.83 -18.69 -45.61
N ALA A 352 -46.87 -18.03 -46.26
CA ALA A 352 -46.92 -17.77 -47.70
C ALA A 352 -46.99 -19.07 -48.52
N PHE A 353 -46.20 -20.08 -48.16
CA PHE A 353 -46.26 -21.40 -48.81
C PHE A 353 -47.61 -22.09 -48.58
N GLY A 354 -48.12 -22.06 -47.35
CA GLY A 354 -49.44 -22.60 -47.02
C GLY A 354 -50.57 -21.93 -47.82
N GLN A 355 -50.51 -20.61 -48.01
CA GLN A 355 -51.45 -19.86 -48.84
C GLN A 355 -51.44 -20.35 -50.30
N VAL A 356 -50.26 -20.56 -50.89
CA VAL A 356 -50.13 -21.05 -52.28
C VAL A 356 -50.72 -22.46 -52.42
N VAL A 357 -50.42 -23.36 -51.48
CA VAL A 357 -50.95 -24.73 -51.50
C VAL A 357 -52.47 -24.75 -51.30
N TYR A 358 -53.00 -23.92 -50.40
CA TYR A 358 -54.44 -23.83 -50.15
C TYR A 358 -55.21 -23.35 -51.39
N ILE A 359 -54.75 -22.26 -52.04
CA ILE A 359 -55.37 -21.75 -53.27
C ILE A 359 -55.31 -22.81 -54.37
N ARG A 360 -54.18 -23.49 -54.52
CA ARG A 360 -54.03 -24.56 -55.52
C ARG A 360 -54.99 -25.73 -55.27
N SER A 361 -55.08 -26.20 -54.03
CA SER A 361 -55.99 -27.30 -53.65
C SER A 361 -57.46 -26.94 -53.83
N MET A 362 -57.84 -25.69 -53.52
CA MET A 362 -59.21 -25.21 -53.75
C MET A 362 -59.55 -25.17 -55.24
N LEU A 363 -58.61 -24.74 -56.10
CA LEU A 363 -58.83 -24.72 -57.56
C LEU A 363 -58.84 -26.13 -58.17
N GLU A 364 -58.02 -27.06 -57.69
CA GLU A 364 -58.00 -28.47 -58.16
C GLU A 364 -59.21 -29.28 -57.67
N SER A 365 -59.82 -28.93 -56.53
CA SER A 365 -61.03 -29.62 -56.00
C SER A 365 -62.36 -29.03 -56.50
N GLY A 366 -62.31 -27.92 -57.24
CA GLY A 366 -63.48 -27.24 -57.81
C GLY A 366 -63.84 -27.65 -59.25
N HIS A 367 -63.43 -28.83 -59.70
CA HIS A 367 -63.89 -29.45 -60.97
C HIS A 367 -64.64 -30.76 -60.70
#